data_AF-A0A2T0ULK0-F1
#
_entry.id   AF-A0A2T0ULK0-F1
#
_cell.length_a   1.000
_cell.length_b   1.000
_cell.length_c   1.000
_cell.angle_alpha   90.00
_cell.angle_beta   90.00
_cell.angle_gamma   90.00
#
_symmetry.space_group_name_H-M   'P 1'
#
loop_
_entity.id
_entity.type
_entity.pdbx_description
1 polymer ?
#
loop_
_entity_poly.entity_id
_entity_poly.type
_entity_poly.pdbx_seq_one_letter_code
_entity_poly.pdbx_strand_id
1 'polypeptide(L)'
;MWFIQPKQDFIAEIPWRYTHENAVMSWQVRARNYDISKSSLELIVFVLMASGGGYVMFLFVESLLASFLLGFGMFLPFFLLGLSVTHYTTIFVYRFSETLVEVHSWKPQDAAASTFLKWIAIILLPVVGVLALFEPALIIAGIGPLGMGLMALQAGSQQAKQDNIKHHSFYWQDANKIYLYPDRNIIGLNTPWYHPEKKQLFLME
;
A
#
# COMPACT_ATOMS: atom_id res chain seq x y z
N MET A 1 -15.01 -0.52 -10.75
CA MET A 1 -13.78 -1.29 -10.45
C MET A 1 -13.28 -1.89 -11.75
N TRP A 2 -11.98 -1.76 -12.03
CA TRP A 2 -11.36 -2.39 -13.20
C TRP A 2 -10.63 -3.65 -12.71
N PHE A 3 -11.02 -4.81 -13.23
CA PHE A 3 -10.38 -6.09 -12.92
C PHE A 3 -9.33 -6.37 -14.00
N ILE A 4 -8.07 -6.48 -13.59
CA ILE A 4 -6.97 -6.79 -14.50
C ILE A 4 -6.28 -8.04 -13.97
N GLN A 5 -6.03 -9.02 -14.85
CA GLN A 5 -5.26 -10.19 -14.48
C GLN A 5 -3.80 -9.77 -14.23
N PRO A 6 -3.19 -10.08 -13.08
CA PRO A 6 -1.77 -9.85 -12.86
C PRO A 6 -0.93 -10.62 -13.90
N LYS A 7 0.16 -10.01 -14.41
CA LYS A 7 1.07 -10.64 -15.38
C LYS A 7 1.90 -11.78 -14.79
N GLN A 8 2.19 -11.71 -13.49
CA GLN A 8 2.89 -12.75 -12.74
C GLN A 8 1.85 -13.69 -12.13
N ASP A 9 2.12 -14.99 -12.16
CA ASP A 9 1.30 -15.98 -11.49
C ASP A 9 1.74 -16.10 -10.03
N PHE A 10 0.92 -15.56 -9.12
CA PHE A 10 1.21 -15.61 -7.69
C PHE A 10 0.67 -16.88 -7.04
N ILE A 11 -0.17 -17.67 -7.71
CA ILE A 11 -0.89 -18.81 -7.11
C ILE A 11 0.09 -19.86 -6.56
N ALA A 12 1.20 -20.10 -7.26
CA ALA A 12 2.24 -21.05 -6.86
C ALA A 12 3.13 -20.55 -5.70
N GLU A 13 3.21 -19.22 -5.51
CA GLU A 13 4.06 -18.60 -4.49
C GLU A 13 3.34 -18.44 -3.14
N ILE A 14 2.01 -18.59 -3.10
CA ILE A 14 1.23 -18.42 -1.87
C ILE A 14 1.46 -19.59 -0.91
N PRO A 15 1.82 -19.33 0.36
CA PRO A 15 1.85 -20.35 1.40
C PRO A 15 0.43 -20.65 1.88
N TRP A 16 -0.26 -21.53 1.15
CA TRP A 16 -1.64 -21.95 1.46
C TRP A 16 -1.72 -22.66 2.82
N ARG A 17 -2.82 -22.45 3.56
CA ARG A 17 -3.01 -23.07 4.88
C ARG A 17 -3.54 -24.50 4.75
N TYR A 18 -4.42 -24.76 3.78
CA TYR A 18 -5.04 -26.07 3.58
C TYR A 18 -4.46 -26.77 2.33
N THR A 19 -3.16 -27.07 2.34
CA THR A 19 -2.47 -27.74 1.21
C THR A 19 -2.91 -29.19 0.99
N HIS A 20 -3.57 -29.80 1.97
CA HIS A 20 -4.07 -31.17 1.90
C HIS A 20 -5.34 -31.31 1.04
N GLU A 21 -6.06 -30.22 0.78
CA GLU A 21 -7.20 -30.25 -0.14
C GLU A 21 -6.78 -29.86 -1.55
N ASN A 22 -7.33 -30.52 -2.57
CA ASN A 22 -7.06 -30.16 -3.95
C ASN A 22 -7.80 -28.86 -4.31
N ALA A 23 -7.11 -27.97 -5.02
CA ALA A 23 -7.75 -26.78 -5.58
C ALA A 23 -8.63 -27.19 -6.76
N VAL A 24 -9.92 -26.93 -6.66
CA VAL A 24 -10.89 -27.07 -7.76
C VAL A 24 -10.71 -25.92 -8.75
N MET A 25 -10.46 -24.71 -8.24
CA MET A 25 -10.20 -23.53 -9.04
C MET A 25 -9.29 -22.57 -8.29
N SER A 26 -8.46 -21.84 -9.01
CA SER A 26 -7.68 -20.73 -8.48
C SER A 26 -7.85 -19.52 -9.39
N TRP A 27 -7.92 -18.34 -8.79
CA TRP A 27 -8.07 -17.10 -9.53
C TRP A 27 -7.31 -15.98 -8.83
N GLN A 28 -6.50 -15.25 -9.58
CA GLN A 28 -5.89 -14.01 -9.16
C GLN A 28 -6.53 -12.78 -9.81
N VAL A 29 -6.79 -11.76 -9.02
CA VAL A 29 -7.42 -10.51 -9.43
C VAL A 29 -6.59 -9.34 -8.90
N ARG A 30 -6.20 -8.42 -9.79
CA ARG A 30 -5.69 -7.11 -9.38
C ARG A 30 -6.84 -6.13 -9.38
N ALA A 31 -7.12 -5.55 -8.22
CA ALA A 31 -8.13 -4.52 -8.04
C ALA A 31 -7.48 -3.20 -7.63
N ARG A 32 -7.98 -2.09 -8.17
CA ARG A 32 -7.65 -0.74 -7.71
C ARG A 32 -8.81 -0.20 -6.89
N ASN A 33 -8.52 0.27 -5.69
CA ASN A 33 -9.51 1.01 -4.90
C ASN A 33 -9.46 2.48 -5.34
N TYR A 34 -10.43 2.90 -6.15
CA TYR A 34 -10.50 4.28 -6.62
C TYR A 34 -11.39 5.09 -5.67
N ASP A 35 -10.81 5.66 -4.62
CA ASP A 35 -11.50 6.62 -3.77
C ASP A 35 -11.28 8.03 -4.33
N ILE A 36 -12.18 8.46 -5.21
CA ILE A 36 -12.12 9.76 -5.89
C ILE A 36 -12.18 10.91 -4.86
N SER A 37 -12.89 10.72 -3.75
CA SER A 37 -13.09 11.76 -2.75
C SER A 37 -11.81 12.08 -2.00
N LYS A 38 -11.09 11.06 -1.53
CA LYS A 38 -9.81 11.26 -0.81
C LYS A 38 -8.71 11.76 -1.74
N SER A 39 -8.64 11.23 -2.95
CA SER A 39 -7.63 11.64 -3.94
C SER A 39 -7.78 13.12 -4.33
N SER A 40 -9.02 13.63 -4.41
CA SER A 40 -9.26 15.04 -4.73
C SER A 40 -8.81 15.98 -3.60
N LEU A 41 -9.00 15.58 -2.34
CA LEU A 41 -8.58 16.38 -1.18
C LEU A 41 -7.05 16.46 -1.06
N GLU A 42 -6.36 15.37 -1.36
CA GLU A 42 -4.89 15.32 -1.34
C GLU A 42 -4.26 16.22 -2.39
N LEU A 43 -4.84 16.26 -3.60
CA LEU A 43 -4.41 17.17 -4.66
C LEU A 43 -4.48 18.65 -4.22
N ILE A 44 -5.55 19.03 -3.53
CA ILE A 44 -5.72 20.41 -3.01
C ILE A 44 -4.59 20.75 -2.03
N VAL A 45 -4.27 19.83 -1.10
CA VAL A 45 -3.19 20.04 -0.12
C VAL A 45 -1.85 20.24 -0.83
N PHE A 46 -1.52 19.42 -1.83
CA PHE A 46 -0.26 19.59 -2.56
C PHE A 46 -0.18 20.90 -3.34
N VAL A 47 -1.28 21.32 -3.98
CA VAL A 47 -1.33 22.61 -4.69
C VAL A 47 -1.12 23.78 -3.74
N LEU A 48 -1.73 23.75 -2.55
CA LEU A 48 -1.53 24.78 -1.52
C LEU A 48 -0.08 24.79 -1.01
N MET A 49 0.50 23.61 -0.77
CA MET A 49 1.87 23.49 -0.29
C MET A 49 2.89 23.99 -1.33
N ALA A 50 2.67 23.67 -2.61
CA ALA A 50 3.47 24.18 -3.73
C ALA A 50 3.39 25.70 -3.87
N SER A 51 2.17 26.24 -3.80
CA SER A 51 1.92 27.68 -3.92
C SER A 51 2.52 28.44 -2.74
N GLY A 52 2.35 27.91 -1.52
CA GLY A 52 2.96 28.48 -0.31
C GLY A 52 4.49 28.40 -0.33
N GLY A 53 5.06 27.26 -0.71
CA GLY A 53 6.51 27.09 -0.86
C GLY A 53 7.09 28.02 -1.92
N GLY A 54 6.43 28.15 -3.08
CA GLY A 54 6.81 29.08 -4.13
C GLY A 54 6.76 30.54 -3.68
N TYR A 55 5.71 30.93 -2.94
CA TYR A 55 5.59 32.28 -2.37
C TYR A 55 6.69 32.58 -1.35
N VAL A 56 6.96 31.66 -0.42
CA VAL A 56 8.05 31.83 0.55
C VAL A 56 9.39 31.98 -0.17
N MET A 57 9.67 31.16 -1.17
CA MET A 57 10.91 31.26 -1.96
C MET A 57 11.00 32.57 -2.77
N PHE A 58 9.86 33.15 -3.18
CA PHE A 58 9.83 34.46 -3.83
C PHE A 58 10.31 35.58 -2.90
N LEU A 59 10.00 35.49 -1.61
CA LEU A 59 10.46 36.47 -0.61
C LEU A 59 11.99 36.45 -0.40
N PHE A 60 12.68 35.36 -0.75
CA PHE A 60 14.14 35.24 -0.58
C PHE A 60 14.93 35.42 -1.87
N VAL A 61 14.41 34.94 -3.00
CA VAL A 61 15.14 34.90 -4.28
C VAL A 61 14.78 36.08 -5.18
N GLU A 62 13.67 36.79 -4.91
CA GLU A 62 13.16 37.96 -5.66
C GLU A 62 13.04 37.75 -7.18
N SER A 63 13.06 36.49 -7.63
CA SER A 63 12.95 36.11 -9.03
C SER A 63 11.77 35.17 -9.18
N LEU A 64 10.73 35.66 -9.88
CA LEU A 64 9.52 34.89 -10.14
C LEU A 64 9.82 33.53 -10.78
N LEU A 65 10.76 33.49 -11.73
CA LEU A 65 11.13 32.26 -12.43
C LEU A 65 11.84 31.27 -11.49
N ALA A 66 12.81 31.75 -10.70
CA ALA A 66 13.54 30.87 -9.79
C ALA A 66 12.63 30.32 -8.68
N SER A 67 11.76 31.15 -8.12
CA SER A 67 10.80 30.76 -7.09
C SER A 67 9.73 29.81 -7.62
N PHE A 68 9.30 29.98 -8.87
CA PHE A 68 8.41 29.04 -9.54
C PHE A 68 9.09 27.68 -9.76
N LEU A 69 10.32 27.67 -10.27
CA LEU A 69 11.08 26.42 -10.50
C LEU A 69 11.34 25.67 -9.19
N LEU A 70 11.68 26.37 -8.11
CA LEU A 70 11.89 25.77 -6.79
C LEU A 70 10.58 25.29 -6.16
N GLY A 71 9.50 26.08 -6.24
CA GLY A 71 8.18 25.68 -5.74
C GLY A 71 7.62 24.46 -6.48
N PHE A 72 7.74 24.45 -7.82
CA PHE A 72 7.37 23.31 -8.64
C PHE A 72 8.29 22.10 -8.40
N GLY A 73 9.59 22.34 -8.22
CA GLY A 73 10.57 21.32 -7.86
C GLY A 73 10.26 20.65 -6.52
N MET A 74 9.69 21.37 -5.56
CA MET A 74 9.16 20.78 -4.33
C MET A 74 7.83 20.08 -4.55
N PHE A 75 6.90 20.62 -5.36
CA PHE A 75 5.60 20.00 -5.62
C PHE A 75 5.70 18.62 -6.27
N LEU A 76 6.53 18.49 -7.31
CA LEU A 76 6.61 17.30 -8.15
C LEU A 76 6.87 16.00 -7.36
N PRO A 77 7.87 15.90 -6.46
CA PRO A 77 8.09 14.69 -5.68
C PRO A 77 6.92 14.37 -4.75
N PHE A 78 6.32 15.38 -4.08
CA PHE A 78 5.16 15.14 -3.20
C PHE A 78 3.92 14.70 -3.99
N PHE A 79 3.69 15.29 -5.16
CA PHE A 79 2.62 14.89 -6.06
C PHE A 79 2.79 13.44 -6.55
N LEU A 80 4.01 13.05 -6.94
CA LEU A 80 4.31 11.68 -7.34
C LEU A 80 4.13 10.69 -6.18
N LEU A 81 4.55 11.07 -4.96
CA LEU A 81 4.32 10.27 -3.75
C LEU A 81 2.82 10.13 -3.47
N GLY A 82 2.05 11.21 -3.60
CA GLY A 82 0.60 11.17 -3.40
C GLY A 82 -0.13 10.34 -4.43
N LEU A 83 0.26 10.42 -5.72
CA LEU A 83 -0.24 9.49 -6.74
C LEU A 83 0.05 8.04 -6.38
N SER A 84 1.25 7.76 -5.84
CA SER A 84 1.61 6.43 -5.36
C SER A 84 0.67 5.98 -4.22
N VAL A 85 0.40 6.83 -3.23
CA VAL A 85 -0.45 6.51 -2.07
C VAL A 85 -1.94 6.42 -2.43
N THR A 86 -2.42 7.16 -3.42
CA THR A 86 -3.84 7.19 -3.82
C THR A 86 -4.18 6.14 -4.87
N HIS A 87 -3.23 5.78 -5.74
CA HIS A 87 -3.45 4.87 -6.86
C HIS A 87 -2.90 3.46 -6.59
N TYR A 88 -2.92 3.05 -5.32
CA TYR A 88 -2.49 1.71 -4.93
C TYR A 88 -3.40 0.63 -5.51
N THR A 89 -2.79 -0.48 -5.90
CA THR A 89 -3.49 -1.68 -6.33
C THR A 89 -3.38 -2.75 -5.25
N THR A 90 -4.43 -3.52 -5.03
CA THR A 90 -4.41 -4.71 -4.18
C THR A 90 -4.51 -5.93 -5.08
N ILE A 91 -3.68 -6.93 -4.80
CA ILE A 91 -3.78 -8.24 -5.46
C ILE A 91 -4.55 -9.16 -4.52
N PHE A 92 -5.55 -9.83 -5.07
CA PHE A 92 -6.31 -10.88 -4.42
C PHE A 92 -6.01 -12.18 -5.14
N VAL A 93 -5.70 -13.24 -4.39
CA VAL A 93 -5.52 -14.58 -4.91
C VAL A 93 -6.50 -15.48 -4.17
N TYR A 94 -7.41 -16.07 -4.93
CA TYR A 94 -8.44 -16.97 -4.48
C TYR A 94 -8.03 -18.40 -4.81
N ARG A 95 -8.26 -19.29 -3.86
CA ARG A 95 -8.17 -20.74 -4.04
C ARG A 95 -9.45 -21.35 -3.51
N PHE A 96 -10.16 -22.02 -4.40
CA PHE A 96 -11.42 -22.70 -4.15
C PHE A 96 -11.13 -24.20 -4.08
N SER A 97 -11.50 -24.84 -2.98
CA SER A 97 -11.52 -26.29 -2.84
C SER A 97 -12.97 -26.79 -2.79
N GLU A 98 -13.15 -28.11 -2.62
CA GLU A 98 -14.48 -28.70 -2.49
C GLU A 98 -15.19 -28.27 -1.21
N THR A 99 -14.45 -27.96 -0.13
CA THR A 99 -15.04 -27.67 1.18
C THR A 99 -14.93 -26.20 1.58
N LEU A 100 -13.91 -25.48 1.09
CA LEU A 100 -13.58 -24.14 1.56
C LEU A 100 -13.07 -23.20 0.47
N VAL A 101 -12.99 -21.93 0.83
CA VAL A 101 -12.38 -20.86 0.04
C VAL A 101 -11.27 -20.22 0.85
N GLU A 102 -10.07 -20.17 0.28
CA GLU A 102 -8.94 -19.37 0.80
C GLU A 102 -8.76 -18.13 -0.06
N VAL A 103 -8.63 -16.97 0.59
CA VAL A 103 -8.37 -15.68 -0.04
C VAL A 103 -7.12 -15.10 0.58
N HIS A 104 -6.16 -14.81 -0.29
CA HIS A 104 -4.94 -14.10 0.05
C HIS A 104 -5.01 -12.71 -0.53
N SER A 105 -4.73 -11.68 0.27
CA SER A 105 -4.66 -10.31 -0.26
C SER A 105 -3.53 -9.51 0.34
N TRP A 106 -2.89 -8.74 -0.53
CA TRP A 106 -1.81 -7.81 -0.15
C TRP A 106 -1.74 -6.63 -1.11
N LYS A 107 -1.14 -5.55 -0.64
CA LYS A 107 -0.79 -4.39 -1.48
C LYS A 107 0.67 -4.55 -1.92
N PRO A 108 0.97 -4.62 -3.23
CA PRO A 108 2.34 -4.71 -3.72
C PRO A 108 3.18 -3.49 -3.30
N GLN A 109 2.55 -2.33 -3.10
CA GLN A 109 3.22 -1.12 -2.65
C GLN A 109 3.77 -1.24 -1.23
N ASP A 110 3.08 -1.92 -0.31
CA ASP A 110 3.57 -2.09 1.07
C ASP A 110 4.82 -2.99 1.08
N ALA A 111 4.82 -4.03 0.23
CA ALA A 111 5.98 -4.89 0.01
C ALA A 111 7.15 -4.13 -0.66
N ALA A 112 6.85 -3.31 -1.67
CA ALA A 112 7.84 -2.50 -2.37
C ALA A 112 8.42 -1.39 -1.47
N ALA A 113 7.59 -0.71 -0.68
CA ALA A 113 8.01 0.33 0.25
C ALA A 113 8.92 -0.25 1.35
N SER A 114 8.55 -1.40 1.94
CA SER A 114 9.41 -2.11 2.90
C SER A 114 10.78 -2.44 2.28
N THR A 115 10.79 -2.90 1.03
CA THR A 115 12.03 -3.21 0.30
C THR A 115 12.87 -1.97 0.01
N PHE A 116 12.24 -0.89 -0.45
CA PHE A 116 12.89 0.38 -0.75
C PHE A 116 13.51 1.02 0.51
N LEU A 117 12.77 1.05 1.62
CA LEU A 117 13.24 1.58 2.89
C LEU A 117 14.44 0.78 3.45
N LYS A 118 14.47 -0.54 3.25
CA LYS A 118 15.64 -1.36 3.58
C LYS A 118 16.89 -0.89 2.84
N TRP A 119 16.78 -0.67 1.53
CA TRP A 119 17.92 -0.20 0.73
C TRP A 119 18.35 1.22 1.09
N ILE A 120 17.41 2.13 1.33
CA ILE A 120 17.72 3.47 1.83
C ILE A 120 18.52 3.41 3.13
N ALA A 121 18.06 2.61 4.10
CA ALA A 121 18.75 2.49 5.38
C ALA A 121 20.15 1.88 5.24
N ILE A 122 20.31 0.84 4.40
CA ILE A 122 21.61 0.22 4.12
C ILE A 122 22.58 1.23 3.49
N ILE A 123 22.11 2.08 2.57
CA ILE A 123 22.94 3.09 1.89
C ILE A 123 23.27 4.27 2.82
N LEU A 124 22.31 4.72 3.65
CA LEU A 124 22.50 5.85 4.55
C LEU A 124 23.44 5.54 5.72
N LEU A 125 23.50 4.28 6.15
CA LEU A 125 24.27 3.88 7.34
C LEU A 125 25.79 4.14 7.20
N PRO A 126 26.46 3.76 6.09
CA PRO A 126 27.84 4.15 5.82
C PRO A 126 28.03 5.66 5.66
N VAL A 127 27.10 6.35 5.00
CA VAL A 127 27.19 7.80 4.75
C VAL A 127 27.18 8.58 6.06
N VAL A 128 26.23 8.27 6.96
CA VAL A 128 26.18 8.89 8.28
C VAL A 128 27.35 8.45 9.16
N GLY A 129 27.81 7.19 9.04
CA GLY A 129 29.01 6.71 9.71
C GLY A 129 30.27 7.49 9.33
N VAL A 130 30.45 7.79 8.04
CA VAL A 130 31.57 8.62 7.56
C VAL A 130 31.40 10.07 8.01
N LEU A 131 30.22 10.67 7.86
CA LEU A 131 29.96 12.03 8.30
C LEU A 131 30.20 12.22 9.81
N ALA A 132 29.87 11.22 10.62
CA ALA A 132 30.13 11.22 12.06
C ALA A 132 31.62 11.29 12.42
N LEU A 133 32.49 10.78 11.55
CA LEU A 133 33.95 10.82 11.75
C LEU A 133 34.57 12.17 11.38
N PHE A 134 33.96 12.93 10.46
CA PHE A 134 34.49 14.21 9.98
C PHE A 134 33.90 15.42 10.69
N GLU A 135 32.57 15.47 10.90
CA GLU A 135 31.90 16.56 11.60
C GLU A 135 30.76 16.03 12.49
N PRO A 136 30.94 15.97 13.82
CA PRO A 136 29.93 15.48 14.74
C PRO A 136 28.60 16.26 14.69
N ALA A 137 28.64 17.53 14.26
CA ALA A 137 27.44 18.35 14.09
C ALA A 137 26.50 17.84 12.97
N LEU A 138 27.05 17.18 11.94
CA LEU A 138 26.27 16.59 10.84
C LEU A 138 25.52 15.32 11.25
N ILE A 139 25.87 14.72 12.40
CA ILE A 139 25.15 13.58 12.98
C ILE A 139 23.71 13.99 13.31
N ILE A 140 23.50 15.21 13.85
CA ILE A 140 22.17 15.71 14.21
C ILE A 140 21.28 15.85 12.97
N ALA A 141 21.84 16.27 11.84
CA ALA A 141 21.13 16.32 10.55
C ALA A 141 20.80 14.91 10.02
N GLY A 142 21.64 13.91 10.31
CA GLY A 142 21.44 12.51 9.93
C GLY A 142 20.45 11.73 10.80
N ILE A 143 20.31 12.07 12.10
CA ILE A 143 19.44 11.37 13.05
C ILE A 143 17.97 11.38 12.62
N GLY A 144 17.49 12.46 12.00
CA GLY A 144 16.11 12.54 11.51
C GLY A 144 15.81 11.49 10.43
N PRO A 145 16.42 11.59 9.24
CA PRO A 145 16.20 10.64 8.15
C PRO A 145 16.59 9.20 8.50
N LEU A 146 17.71 9.01 9.21
CA LEU A 146 18.21 7.68 9.57
C LEU A 146 17.40 7.05 10.70
N GLY A 147 16.97 7.84 11.69
CA GLY A 147 16.05 7.42 12.74
C GLY A 147 14.68 7.03 12.19
N MET A 148 14.12 7.84 11.27
CA MET A 148 12.88 7.49 10.55
C MET A 148 13.05 6.22 9.70
N GLY A 149 14.19 6.05 9.02
CA GLY A 149 14.50 4.84 8.26
C GLY A 149 14.62 3.58 9.13
N LEU A 150 15.25 3.69 10.31
CA LEU A 150 15.38 2.60 11.28
C LEU A 150 14.05 2.26 11.96
N MET A 151 13.24 3.27 12.30
CA MET A 151 11.88 3.05 12.83
C MET A 151 10.98 2.41 11.77
N ALA A 152 11.08 2.83 10.50
CA ALA A 152 10.34 2.22 9.40
C ALA A 152 10.86 0.81 9.06
N LEU A 153 12.14 0.50 9.30
CA LEU A 153 12.68 -0.85 9.25
C LEU A 153 12.11 -1.74 10.35
N GLN A 154 12.07 -1.24 11.58
CA GLN A 154 11.51 -1.97 12.72
C GLN A 154 10.00 -2.18 12.54
N ALA A 155 9.26 -1.12 12.20
CA ALA A 155 7.82 -1.18 11.88
C ALA A 155 7.57 -2.08 10.67
N GLY A 156 8.36 -1.94 9.60
CA GLY A 156 8.28 -2.79 8.42
C GLY A 156 8.62 -4.25 8.71
N SER A 157 9.53 -4.54 9.64
CA SER A 157 9.84 -5.91 10.07
C SER A 157 8.77 -6.52 10.96
N GLN A 158 8.06 -5.71 11.76
CA GLN A 158 6.96 -6.18 12.60
C GLN A 158 5.63 -6.26 11.84
N GLN A 159 5.33 -5.31 10.97
CA GLN A 159 4.14 -5.31 10.09
C GLN A 159 4.26 -6.32 8.94
N ALA A 160 5.45 -6.57 8.39
CA ALA A 160 5.65 -7.66 7.43
C ALA A 160 5.55 -9.05 8.07
N LYS A 161 5.78 -9.17 9.38
CA LYS A 161 5.72 -10.45 10.11
C LYS A 161 4.33 -10.76 10.66
N GLN A 162 3.45 -9.75 10.80
CA GLN A 162 2.16 -9.91 11.47
C GLN A 162 0.91 -9.57 10.64
N ASP A 163 0.94 -8.68 9.62
CA ASP A 163 -0.34 -8.09 9.14
C ASP A 163 -0.48 -7.76 7.63
N ASN A 164 0.57 -7.84 6.82
CA ASN A 164 0.46 -7.48 5.38
C ASN A 164 -0.13 -8.57 4.48
N ILE A 165 -0.42 -9.73 5.06
CA ILE A 165 -1.06 -10.86 4.39
C ILE A 165 -2.40 -11.09 5.09
N LYS A 166 -3.46 -10.53 4.52
CA LYS A 166 -4.82 -10.84 4.98
C LYS A 166 -5.19 -12.18 4.36
N HIS A 167 -4.86 -13.25 5.08
CA HIS A 167 -5.31 -14.60 4.79
C HIS A 167 -6.70 -14.78 5.41
N HIS A 168 -7.70 -14.95 4.57
CA HIS A 168 -9.07 -15.22 4.99
C HIS A 168 -9.50 -16.58 4.45
N SER A 169 -10.15 -17.38 5.28
CA SER A 169 -10.70 -18.66 4.86
C SER A 169 -12.08 -18.84 5.45
N PHE A 170 -13.02 -19.35 4.65
CA PHE A 170 -14.36 -19.70 5.11
C PHE A 170 -14.81 -21.00 4.43
N TYR A 171 -15.66 -21.78 5.09
CA TYR A 171 -16.24 -22.98 4.49
C TYR A 171 -17.43 -22.60 3.61
N TRP A 172 -17.67 -23.37 2.55
CA TRP A 172 -18.84 -23.14 1.70
C TRP A 172 -20.16 -23.20 2.47
N GLN A 173 -20.22 -24.03 3.52
CA GLN A 173 -21.37 -24.18 4.40
C GLN A 173 -21.69 -22.91 5.20
N ASP A 174 -20.70 -22.02 5.37
CA ASP A 174 -20.86 -20.75 6.08
C ASP A 174 -21.43 -19.64 5.18
N ALA A 175 -21.54 -19.86 3.87
CA ALA A 175 -22.13 -18.91 2.95
C ALA A 175 -23.65 -18.86 3.17
N ASN A 176 -24.14 -17.73 3.67
CA ASN A 176 -25.49 -17.61 4.21
C ASN A 176 -26.54 -17.39 3.11
N LYS A 177 -26.18 -16.67 2.04
CA LYS A 177 -27.08 -16.39 0.90
C LYS A 177 -26.31 -16.42 -0.43
N ILE A 178 -26.98 -16.88 -1.48
CA ILE A 178 -26.50 -16.81 -2.86
C ILE A 178 -27.39 -15.82 -3.61
N TYR A 179 -26.80 -14.78 -4.17
CA TYR A 179 -27.47 -13.78 -4.98
C TYR A 179 -27.17 -14.04 -6.46
N LEU A 180 -28.21 -14.14 -7.28
CA LEU A 180 -28.08 -14.19 -8.73
C LEU A 180 -28.34 -12.81 -9.30
N TYR A 181 -27.36 -12.25 -10.02
CA TYR A 181 -27.50 -10.99 -10.75
C TYR A 181 -27.56 -11.30 -12.25
N PRO A 182 -28.74 -11.66 -12.80
CA PRO A 182 -28.88 -12.10 -14.18
C PRO A 182 -28.44 -11.01 -15.17
N ASP A 183 -28.74 -9.74 -14.90
CA ASP A 183 -28.35 -8.61 -15.76
C ASP A 183 -26.84 -8.44 -15.92
N ARG A 184 -26.06 -8.95 -14.96
CA ARG A 184 -24.59 -8.84 -14.96
C ARG A 184 -23.90 -10.19 -15.18
N ASN A 185 -24.65 -11.29 -15.29
CA ASN A 185 -24.13 -12.66 -15.30
C ASN A 185 -23.18 -12.95 -14.13
N ILE A 186 -23.51 -12.45 -12.93
CA ILE A 186 -22.69 -12.62 -11.72
C ILE A 186 -23.48 -13.40 -10.67
N ILE A 187 -22.80 -14.34 -10.02
CA ILE A 187 -23.27 -15.00 -8.80
C ILE A 187 -22.53 -14.36 -7.63
N GLY A 188 -23.27 -13.73 -6.73
CA GLY A 188 -22.76 -13.18 -5.48
C GLY A 188 -22.96 -14.17 -4.34
N LEU A 189 -21.96 -14.33 -3.49
CA LEU A 189 -22.05 -15.12 -2.27
C LEU A 189 -21.97 -14.19 -1.07
N ASN A 190 -22.96 -14.27 -0.19
CA ASN A 190 -22.96 -13.56 1.07
C ASN A 190 -22.25 -14.41 2.11
N THR A 191 -21.04 -13.98 2.47
CA THR A 191 -20.22 -14.64 3.49
C THR A 191 -20.18 -13.76 4.73
N PRO A 192 -20.28 -14.32 5.95
CA PRO A 192 -20.10 -13.55 7.18
C PRO A 192 -18.69 -12.97 7.20
N TRP A 193 -18.59 -11.65 6.95
CA TRP A 193 -17.30 -10.99 6.90
C TRP A 193 -16.91 -10.50 8.30
N TYR A 194 -15.87 -11.12 8.87
CA TYR A 194 -15.31 -10.70 10.14
C TYR A 194 -14.36 -9.53 9.92
N HIS A 195 -14.74 -8.34 10.39
CA HIS A 195 -13.88 -7.15 10.32
C HIS A 195 -12.85 -7.22 11.46
N PRO A 196 -11.56 -7.49 11.20
CA PRO A 196 -10.57 -7.74 12.26
C PRO A 196 -10.37 -6.54 13.18
N GLU A 197 -10.58 -5.32 12.67
CA GLU A 197 -10.44 -4.06 13.43
C GLU A 197 -11.66 -3.73 14.30
N LYS A 198 -12.85 -4.30 14.02
CA LYS A 198 -14.09 -3.94 14.72
C LYS A 198 -14.62 -5.01 15.67
N LYS A 199 -14.05 -6.22 15.69
CA LYS A 199 -14.53 -7.38 16.48
C LYS A 199 -16.07 -7.54 16.45
N GLN A 200 -16.69 -7.20 15.33
CA GLN A 200 -18.14 -7.21 15.14
C GLN A 200 -18.46 -8.00 13.87
N LEU A 201 -19.39 -8.94 14.00
CA LEU A 201 -20.00 -9.67 12.90
C LEU A 201 -21.00 -8.73 12.23
N PHE A 202 -20.65 -8.24 11.04
CA PHE A 202 -21.61 -7.54 10.19
C PHE A 202 -22.26 -8.57 9.28
N LEU A 203 -23.56 -8.82 9.50
CA LEU A 203 -24.41 -9.38 8.46
C LEU A 203 -24.63 -8.24 7.46
N MET A 204 -23.96 -8.29 6.31
CA MET A 204 -24.32 -7.40 5.20
C MET A 204 -25.65 -7.93 4.65
N GLU A 205 -26.75 -7.24 4.96
CA GLU A 205 -28.07 -7.51 4.38
C GLU A 205 -28.11 -7.18 2.89
#